data_AF-A0A9W8IKG2-F1
#
_entry.id   AF-A0A9W8IKG2-F1
#
_cell.length_a   1.000
_cell.length_b   1.000
_cell.length_c   1.000
_cell.angle_alpha   90.00
_cell.angle_beta   90.00
_cell.angle_gamma   90.00
#
_symmetry.space_group_name_H-M   'P 1'
#
loop_
_entity.id
_entity.type
_entity.pdbx_description
1 polymer ?
#
loop_
_entity_poly.entity_id
_entity_poly.type
_entity_poly.pdbx_seq_one_letter_code
_entity_poly.pdbx_strand_id
1 'polypeptide(L)'
;MQAQEETRKRLAMAVVEYLDKVVADGSVAGDGAESLEVAKQCISDAFGINLEDETQIKELSLKPFSLDKVFDVYLSTQAKVGNSGADTDATAAPVTAGPSDDDRKRADELKAKGNSLVVARDYKGAIDAYTKAIDLVNDNAVYFGNRAAAYSQNGDYQEAVDDAKHALDVDPSYTKGYSRLGLAYFGMGNYEDAKAAYEKGLELDPTSQAMRSALEVAQAKIESASSTNTDRSAPAPSTAASAPAAPGAGGGGFDFASLMSNPALMNMAQSMMSNGGLERLMSNPAISQLANNYRNTGQMPSMADMMSNPDIMDMARNAGGSSAGNDTAGSDGANPLASLLNNPDLAGMAQQFMRGNQGNGNAPQ
;
A
#
# COMPACT_ATOMS: atom_id res chain seq x y z
N MET A 1 -17.75 -18.61 15.04
CA MET A 1 -18.94 -18.55 14.16
C MET A 1 -20.24 -18.34 14.93
N GLN A 2 -20.51 -19.10 16.01
CA GLN A 2 -21.76 -18.97 16.79
C GLN A 2 -21.98 -17.56 17.40
N ALA A 3 -20.96 -16.93 17.98
CA ALA A 3 -21.09 -15.59 18.57
C ALA A 3 -21.47 -14.49 17.54
N GLN A 4 -20.98 -14.59 16.31
CA GLN A 4 -21.33 -13.65 15.24
C GLN A 4 -22.75 -13.88 14.72
N GLU A 5 -23.23 -15.12 14.71
CA GLU A 5 -24.61 -15.44 14.34
C GLU A 5 -25.62 -14.93 15.37
N GLU A 6 -25.30 -15.08 16.66
CA GLU A 6 -26.10 -14.53 17.76
C GLU A 6 -26.13 -13.00 17.71
N THR A 7 -24.99 -12.36 17.39
CA THR A 7 -24.91 -10.90 17.21
C THR A 7 -25.81 -10.43 16.07
N ARG A 8 -25.81 -11.13 14.94
CA ARG A 8 -26.70 -10.81 13.80
C ARG A 8 -28.17 -10.96 14.16
N LYS A 9 -28.54 -12.01 14.90
CA LYS A 9 -29.91 -12.25 15.37
C LYS A 9 -30.37 -11.17 16.36
N ARG A 10 -29.50 -10.72 17.27
CA ARG A 10 -29.79 -9.60 18.19
C ARG A 10 -30.00 -8.28 17.47
N LEU A 11 -29.20 -8.00 16.45
CA LEU A 11 -29.37 -6.80 15.63
C LEU A 11 -30.69 -6.83 14.86
N ALA A 12 -31.02 -7.97 14.22
CA ALA A 12 -32.29 -8.15 13.52
C ALA A 12 -33.49 -7.97 14.47
N MET A 13 -33.42 -8.52 15.68
CA MET A 13 -34.44 -8.32 16.71
C MET A 13 -34.59 -6.85 17.11
N ALA A 14 -33.49 -6.11 17.27
CA ALA A 14 -33.54 -4.69 17.61
C ALA A 14 -34.20 -3.83 16.52
N VAL A 15 -34.02 -4.20 15.25
CA VAL A 15 -34.73 -3.56 14.13
C VAL A 15 -36.22 -3.88 14.19
N VAL A 16 -36.60 -5.13 14.44
CA VAL A 16 -38.01 -5.52 14.59
C VAL A 16 -38.69 -4.77 15.74
N GLU A 17 -38.06 -4.68 16.91
CA GLU A 17 -38.59 -3.92 18.06
C GLU A 17 -38.73 -2.42 17.76
N TYR A 18 -37.84 -1.86 16.94
CA TYR A 18 -37.94 -0.48 16.48
C TYR A 18 -39.12 -0.29 15.51
N LEU A 19 -39.30 -1.19 14.54
CA LEU A 19 -40.44 -1.14 13.62
C LEU A 19 -41.78 -1.23 14.37
N ASP A 20 -41.88 -2.12 15.37
CA ASP A 20 -43.06 -2.21 16.24
C ASP A 20 -43.34 -0.91 16.99
N LYS A 21 -42.28 -0.23 17.47
CA LYS A 21 -42.41 1.07 18.12
C LYS A 21 -42.91 2.15 17.15
N VAL A 22 -42.38 2.20 15.93
CA VAL A 22 -42.76 3.17 14.88
C VAL A 22 -44.20 2.97 14.40
N VAL A 23 -44.67 1.72 14.36
CA VAL A 23 -46.08 1.43 14.08
C VAL A 23 -46.95 1.85 15.27
N ALA A 24 -46.51 1.58 16.50
CA ALA A 24 -47.26 1.91 17.72
C ALA A 24 -47.32 3.43 18.04
N ASP A 25 -46.30 4.20 17.68
CA ASP A 25 -46.26 5.65 17.90
C ASP A 25 -46.98 6.46 16.80
N GLY A 26 -47.39 5.79 15.72
CA GLY A 26 -48.14 6.39 14.62
C GLY A 26 -47.30 7.30 13.71
N SER A 27 -45.97 7.22 13.78
CA SER A 27 -45.06 7.99 12.91
C SER A 27 -45.21 7.60 11.43
N VAL A 28 -45.74 6.41 11.16
CA VAL A 28 -46.08 5.94 9.82
C VAL A 28 -47.54 5.49 9.81
N ALA A 29 -48.35 6.05 8.92
CA ALA A 29 -49.79 5.80 8.84
C ALA A 29 -50.21 5.24 7.47
N GLY A 30 -51.38 4.60 7.44
CA GLY A 30 -51.95 4.01 6.23
C GLY A 30 -51.13 2.83 5.71
N ASP A 31 -50.98 2.74 4.39
CA ASP A 31 -50.26 1.66 3.67
C ASP A 31 -48.81 1.46 4.17
N GLY A 32 -48.22 2.50 4.76
CA GLY A 32 -46.89 2.41 5.36
C GLY A 32 -46.84 1.51 6.59
N ALA A 33 -47.87 1.49 7.44
CA ALA A 33 -47.91 0.63 8.63
C ALA A 33 -48.02 -0.86 8.25
N GLU A 34 -48.87 -1.18 7.28
CA GLU A 34 -48.99 -2.54 6.73
C GLU A 34 -47.68 -3.01 6.09
N SER A 35 -47.00 -2.10 5.38
CA SER A 35 -45.68 -2.38 4.79
C SER A 35 -44.61 -2.67 5.85
N LEU A 36 -44.67 -2.00 7.00
CA LEU A 36 -43.76 -2.26 8.12
C LEU A 36 -44.02 -3.61 8.81
N GLU A 37 -45.29 -4.03 8.90
CA GLU A 37 -45.64 -5.36 9.42
C GLU A 37 -45.10 -6.47 8.51
N VAL A 38 -45.21 -6.31 7.18
CA VAL A 38 -44.62 -7.24 6.22
C VAL A 38 -43.09 -7.27 6.33
N ALA A 39 -42.46 -6.10 6.45
CA ALA A 39 -41.01 -6.01 6.62
C ALA A 39 -40.52 -6.72 7.89
N LYS A 40 -41.24 -6.58 9.00
CA LYS A 40 -40.97 -7.29 10.26
C LYS A 40 -41.00 -8.81 10.07
N GLN A 41 -42.01 -9.32 9.36
CA GLN A 41 -42.10 -10.76 9.09
C GLN A 41 -40.94 -11.24 8.22
N CYS A 42 -40.61 -10.52 7.14
CA CYS A 42 -39.49 -10.86 6.26
C CYS A 42 -38.14 -10.88 7.01
N ILE A 43 -37.89 -9.91 7.88
CA ILE A 43 -36.66 -9.85 8.69
C ILE A 43 -36.63 -11.03 9.66
N SER A 44 -37.75 -11.34 10.31
CA SER A 44 -37.81 -12.42 11.29
C SER A 44 -37.53 -13.78 10.63
N ASP A 45 -38.15 -14.03 9.47
CA ASP A 45 -37.95 -15.26 8.69
C ASP A 45 -36.50 -15.38 8.19
N ALA A 46 -35.92 -14.29 7.67
CA ALA A 46 -34.56 -14.28 7.15
C ALA A 46 -33.51 -14.63 8.20
N PHE A 47 -33.75 -14.27 9.46
CA PHE A 47 -32.83 -14.53 10.57
C PHE A 47 -33.23 -15.71 11.46
N GLY A 48 -34.32 -16.41 11.11
CA GLY A 48 -34.84 -17.55 11.87
C GLY A 48 -35.30 -17.17 13.28
N ILE A 49 -35.88 -15.98 13.42
CA ILE A 49 -36.41 -15.43 14.66
C ILE A 49 -37.91 -15.74 14.71
N ASN A 50 -38.34 -16.40 15.78
CA ASN A 50 -39.74 -16.65 16.03
C ASN A 50 -40.33 -15.52 16.91
N LEU A 51 -41.23 -14.74 16.31
CA LEU A 51 -41.93 -13.64 16.98
C LEU A 51 -43.00 -14.11 17.97
N GLU A 52 -43.34 -15.40 17.98
CA GLU A 52 -44.29 -16.00 18.92
C GLU A 52 -43.59 -16.59 20.15
N ASP A 53 -42.27 -16.79 20.10
CA ASP A 53 -41.49 -17.35 21.21
C ASP A 53 -41.01 -16.23 22.16
N GLU A 54 -41.75 -16.02 23.25
CA GLU A 54 -41.40 -15.04 24.28
C GLU A 54 -40.01 -15.26 24.90
N THR A 55 -39.50 -16.49 24.90
CA THR A 55 -38.19 -16.82 25.48
C THR A 55 -37.08 -16.33 24.58
N GLN A 56 -37.19 -16.62 23.28
CA GLN A 56 -36.26 -16.17 22.27
C GLN A 56 -36.26 -14.64 22.13
N ILE A 57 -37.43 -14.01 22.23
CA ILE A 57 -37.55 -12.55 22.24
C ILE A 57 -36.82 -11.94 23.43
N LYS A 58 -36.97 -12.50 24.64
CA LYS A 58 -36.29 -11.99 25.85
C LYS A 58 -34.77 -12.15 25.78
N GLU A 59 -34.26 -13.22 25.16
CA GLU A 59 -32.82 -13.45 25.01
C GLU A 59 -32.16 -12.60 23.92
N LEU A 60 -32.91 -12.27 22.86
CA LEU A 60 -32.43 -11.46 21.74
C LEU A 60 -32.69 -9.96 21.90
N SER A 61 -33.66 -9.57 22.74
CA SER A 61 -33.99 -8.17 23.01
C SER A 61 -32.81 -7.44 23.66
N LEU A 62 -32.60 -6.19 23.25
CA LEU A 62 -31.53 -5.34 23.78
C LEU A 62 -31.97 -4.51 25.00
N LYS A 63 -33.20 -4.72 25.51
CA LYS A 63 -33.74 -3.97 26.65
C LYS A 63 -32.80 -4.07 27.86
N PRO A 64 -32.47 -2.94 28.52
CA PRO A 64 -33.15 -1.63 28.46
C PRO A 64 -32.65 -0.67 27.37
N PHE A 65 -31.72 -1.07 26.51
CA PHE A 65 -31.23 -0.26 25.40
C PHE A 65 -32.13 -0.41 24.17
N SER A 66 -32.36 0.68 23.46
CA SER A 66 -33.14 0.69 22.22
C SER A 66 -32.27 1.13 21.05
N LEU A 67 -32.61 0.70 19.84
CA LEU A 67 -31.88 1.04 18.63
C LEU A 67 -31.71 2.56 18.46
N ASP A 68 -32.76 3.33 18.77
CA ASP A 68 -32.72 4.81 18.79
C ASP A 68 -31.57 5.36 19.63
N LYS A 69 -31.44 4.87 20.87
CA LYS A 69 -30.41 5.37 21.80
C LYS A 69 -29.01 4.97 21.36
N VAL A 70 -28.87 3.78 20.78
CA VAL A 70 -27.59 3.33 20.21
C VAL A 70 -27.21 4.23 19.04
N PHE A 71 -28.18 4.57 18.20
CA PHE A 71 -27.98 5.47 17.07
C PHE A 71 -27.70 6.91 17.51
N ASP A 72 -28.38 7.42 18.54
CA ASP A 72 -28.10 8.73 19.14
C ASP A 72 -26.68 8.80 19.73
N VAL A 73 -26.21 7.73 20.37
CA VAL A 73 -24.82 7.64 20.86
C VAL A 73 -23.84 7.62 19.69
N TYR A 74 -24.15 6.90 18.61
CA TYR A 74 -23.33 6.93 17.39
C TYR A 74 -23.28 8.34 16.79
N LEU A 75 -24.43 8.98 16.57
CA LEU A 75 -24.53 10.34 16.02
C LEU A 75 -23.86 11.37 16.93
N SER A 76 -24.04 11.29 18.24
CA SER A 76 -23.39 12.21 19.18
C SER A 76 -21.88 11.98 19.29
N THR A 77 -21.41 10.76 19.09
CA THR A 77 -19.97 10.45 19.00
C THR A 77 -19.41 10.96 17.68
N GLN A 78 -20.10 10.73 16.56
CA GLN A 78 -19.75 11.28 15.26
C GLN A 78 -19.73 12.81 15.28
N ALA A 79 -20.71 13.45 15.93
CA ALA A 79 -20.75 14.89 16.10
C ALA A 79 -19.62 15.40 17.01
N LYS A 80 -19.23 14.68 18.06
CA LYS A 80 -18.08 15.06 18.91
C LYS A 80 -16.74 14.88 18.21
N VAL A 81 -16.65 13.92 17.29
CA VAL A 81 -15.45 13.70 16.46
C VAL A 81 -15.42 14.66 15.26
N GLY A 82 -16.59 15.08 14.75
CA GLY A 82 -16.74 16.01 13.62
C GLY A 82 -16.87 17.49 13.98
N ASN A 83 -17.15 17.85 15.24
CA ASN A 83 -17.32 19.25 15.66
C ASN A 83 -16.04 19.84 16.25
N SER A 84 -15.01 19.91 15.41
CA SER A 84 -14.05 21.02 15.42
C SER A 84 -14.19 21.74 14.08
N GLY A 85 -15.31 22.43 13.87
CA GLY A 85 -15.43 23.38 12.77
C GLY A 85 -16.82 23.54 12.19
N ALA A 86 -17.42 24.67 12.57
CA ALA A 86 -18.34 25.51 11.80
C ALA A 86 -19.85 25.35 12.03
N ASP A 87 -20.38 26.49 12.46
CA ASP A 87 -21.77 26.88 12.61
C ASP A 87 -22.64 26.66 11.36
N THR A 88 -23.91 26.51 11.68
CA THR A 88 -25.11 26.26 10.89
C THR A 88 -25.43 27.34 9.86
N ASP A 89 -25.93 26.91 8.69
CA ASP A 89 -27.28 27.33 8.27
C ASP A 89 -27.95 26.21 7.50
N ALA A 90 -29.12 25.81 7.99
CA ALA A 90 -29.88 24.65 7.55
C ALA A 90 -31.15 25.13 6.85
N THR A 91 -31.28 24.80 5.57
CA THR A 91 -32.59 24.73 4.91
C THR A 91 -32.78 23.33 4.35
N ALA A 92 -33.69 22.61 4.97
CA ALA A 92 -34.11 21.25 4.65
C ALA A 92 -34.98 21.19 3.38
N ALA A 93 -34.73 20.19 2.52
CA ALA A 93 -35.70 19.38 1.75
C ALA A 93 -34.94 18.54 0.68
N PRO A 94 -35.57 17.51 0.07
CA PRO A 94 -36.12 16.28 0.64
C PRO A 94 -35.36 15.04 0.15
N VAL A 95 -35.45 13.94 0.90
CA VAL A 95 -34.95 12.61 0.53
C VAL A 95 -35.77 11.98 -0.60
N THR A 96 -35.10 11.12 -1.39
CA THR A 96 -35.57 10.16 -2.45
C THR A 96 -35.34 10.49 -3.93
N ALA A 97 -34.41 11.36 -4.30
CA ALA A 97 -33.81 11.30 -5.63
C ALA A 97 -32.34 10.89 -5.47
N GLY A 98 -31.85 9.97 -6.31
CA GLY A 98 -30.40 9.75 -6.44
C GLY A 98 -29.68 11.08 -6.77
N PRO A 99 -28.34 11.13 -6.70
CA PRO A 99 -27.62 12.39 -6.78
C PRO A 99 -28.07 13.22 -7.99
N SER A 100 -28.42 14.49 -7.77
CA SER A 100 -28.83 15.35 -8.88
C SER A 100 -27.65 15.62 -9.82
N ASP A 101 -27.92 16.04 -11.06
CA ASP A 101 -26.83 16.41 -11.98
C ASP A 101 -25.96 17.56 -11.44
N ASP A 102 -26.57 18.46 -10.66
CA ASP A 102 -25.86 19.51 -9.95
C ASP A 102 -24.95 18.95 -8.84
N ASP A 103 -25.40 17.93 -8.09
CA ASP A 103 -24.57 17.25 -7.08
C ASP A 103 -23.41 16.51 -7.73
N ARG A 104 -23.64 15.84 -8.87
CA ARG A 104 -22.56 15.22 -9.67
C ARG A 104 -21.52 16.23 -10.10
N LYS A 105 -21.96 17.38 -10.61
CA LYS A 105 -21.05 18.45 -11.02
C LYS A 105 -20.25 19.02 -9.84
N ARG A 106 -20.90 19.28 -8.71
CA ARG A 106 -20.22 19.74 -7.48
C ARG A 106 -19.23 18.71 -6.93
N ALA A 107 -19.59 17.42 -6.97
CA ALA A 107 -18.70 16.34 -6.59
C ALA A 107 -17.47 16.27 -7.50
N ASP A 108 -17.64 16.46 -8.81
CA ASP A 108 -16.53 16.52 -9.76
C ASP A 108 -15.60 17.71 -9.53
N GLU A 109 -16.14 18.88 -9.18
CA GLU A 109 -15.37 20.07 -8.78
C GLU A 109 -14.57 19.81 -7.49
N LEU A 110 -15.19 19.15 -6.51
CA LEU A 110 -14.53 18.74 -5.26
C LEU A 110 -13.43 17.71 -5.51
N LYS A 111 -13.66 16.73 -6.40
CA LYS A 111 -12.61 15.81 -6.85
C LYS A 111 -11.45 16.56 -7.50
N ALA A 112 -11.73 17.52 -8.39
CA ALA A 112 -10.68 18.31 -9.03
C ALA A 112 -9.87 19.13 -8.01
N LYS A 113 -10.54 19.70 -7.01
CA LYS A 113 -9.89 20.34 -5.87
C LYS A 113 -9.01 19.36 -5.08
N GLY A 114 -9.53 18.18 -4.77
CA GLY A 114 -8.77 17.12 -4.11
C GLY A 114 -7.50 16.75 -4.89
N ASN A 115 -7.61 16.58 -6.20
CA ASN A 115 -6.46 16.29 -7.07
C ASN A 115 -5.39 17.40 -6.99
N SER A 116 -5.82 18.67 -6.99
CA SER A 116 -4.90 19.82 -6.83
C SER A 116 -4.19 19.81 -5.48
N LEU A 117 -4.88 19.41 -4.41
CA LEU A 117 -4.32 19.33 -3.06
C LEU A 117 -3.32 18.17 -2.95
N VAL A 118 -3.57 17.03 -3.60
CA VAL A 118 -2.59 15.93 -3.71
C VAL A 118 -1.30 16.41 -4.40
N VAL A 119 -1.41 17.18 -5.49
CA VAL A 119 -0.24 17.77 -6.18
C VAL A 119 0.52 18.73 -5.25
N ALA A 120 -0.21 19.49 -4.43
CA ALA A 120 0.36 20.36 -3.40
C ALA A 120 0.92 19.60 -2.17
N ARG A 121 0.80 18.26 -2.14
CA ARG A 121 1.12 17.38 -1.00
C ARG A 121 0.32 17.69 0.27
N ASP A 122 -0.80 18.40 0.14
CA ASP A 122 -1.77 18.55 1.21
C ASP A 122 -2.75 17.37 1.18
N TYR A 123 -2.31 16.24 1.73
CA TYR A 123 -3.08 15.00 1.69
C TYR A 123 -4.33 15.06 2.57
N LYS A 124 -4.27 15.75 3.71
CA LYS A 124 -5.45 15.94 4.59
C LYS A 124 -6.51 16.80 3.91
N GLY A 125 -6.13 17.92 3.32
CA GLY A 125 -7.05 18.74 2.55
C GLY A 125 -7.63 17.99 1.34
N ALA A 126 -6.83 17.14 0.69
CA ALA A 126 -7.33 16.27 -0.39
C ALA A 126 -8.36 15.27 0.11
N ILE A 127 -8.10 14.59 1.24
CA ILE A 127 -9.03 13.66 1.89
C ILE A 127 -10.37 14.35 2.19
N ASP A 128 -10.33 15.56 2.75
CA ASP A 128 -11.53 16.35 3.06
C ASP A 128 -12.32 16.69 1.78
N ALA A 129 -11.62 17.07 0.71
CA ALA A 129 -12.25 17.40 -0.57
C ALA A 129 -12.93 16.18 -1.21
N TYR A 130 -12.26 15.02 -1.21
CA TYR A 130 -12.87 13.78 -1.72
C TYR A 130 -14.01 13.29 -0.84
N THR A 131 -13.91 13.45 0.48
CA THR A 131 -14.99 13.10 1.41
C THR A 131 -16.25 13.90 1.09
N LYS A 132 -16.13 15.22 0.89
CA LYS A 132 -17.26 16.04 0.45
C LYS A 132 -17.81 15.64 -0.91
N ALA A 133 -16.97 15.16 -1.83
CA ALA A 133 -17.44 14.63 -3.12
C ALA A 133 -18.26 13.34 -2.93
N ILE A 134 -17.82 12.45 -2.05
CA ILE A 134 -18.48 11.19 -1.70
C ILE A 134 -19.83 11.44 -0.98
N ASP A 135 -19.88 12.43 -0.10
CA ASP A 135 -21.11 12.80 0.62
C ASP A 135 -22.22 13.27 -0.33
N LEU A 136 -21.84 13.87 -1.47
CA LEU A 136 -22.77 14.25 -2.53
C LEU A 136 -23.11 13.08 -3.46
N VAL A 137 -22.11 12.24 -3.77
CA VAL A 137 -22.19 11.18 -4.77
C VAL A 137 -21.36 9.99 -4.31
N ASN A 138 -22.03 8.96 -3.82
CA ASN A 138 -21.40 7.77 -3.24
C ASN A 138 -21.31 6.57 -4.19
N ASP A 139 -21.74 6.72 -5.46
CA ASP A 139 -21.77 5.66 -6.47
C ASP A 139 -20.63 5.76 -7.50
N ASN A 140 -19.58 6.54 -7.20
CA ASN A 140 -18.45 6.74 -8.09
C ASN A 140 -17.14 6.20 -7.50
N ALA A 141 -16.67 5.08 -8.05
CA ALA A 141 -15.43 4.41 -7.65
C ALA A 141 -14.17 5.31 -7.69
N VAL A 142 -14.16 6.33 -8.55
CA VAL A 142 -13.01 7.24 -8.69
C VAL A 142 -12.81 8.08 -7.44
N TYR A 143 -13.88 8.52 -6.76
CA TYR A 143 -13.73 9.35 -5.56
C TYR A 143 -13.10 8.56 -4.42
N PHE A 144 -13.58 7.34 -4.18
CA PHE A 144 -12.99 6.42 -3.21
C PHE A 144 -11.55 6.06 -3.59
N GLY A 145 -11.28 5.72 -4.85
CA GLY A 145 -9.93 5.41 -5.31
C GLY A 145 -8.93 6.56 -5.17
N ASN A 146 -9.38 7.81 -5.39
CA ASN A 146 -8.55 8.99 -5.20
C ASN A 146 -8.32 9.31 -3.71
N ARG A 147 -9.34 9.11 -2.86
CA ARG A 147 -9.22 9.26 -1.41
C ARG A 147 -8.32 8.19 -0.80
N ALA A 148 -8.41 6.94 -1.26
CA ALA A 148 -7.48 5.86 -0.90
C ALA A 148 -6.03 6.20 -1.24
N ALA A 149 -5.80 6.83 -2.40
CA ALA A 149 -4.47 7.31 -2.77
C ALA A 149 -3.98 8.39 -1.80
N ALA A 150 -4.82 9.36 -1.44
CA ALA A 150 -4.47 10.40 -0.49
C ALA A 150 -4.19 9.85 0.92
N TYR A 151 -5.01 8.91 1.40
CA TYR A 151 -4.77 8.19 2.66
C TYR A 151 -3.44 7.45 2.65
N SER A 152 -3.13 6.72 1.56
CA SER A 152 -1.84 6.02 1.41
C SER A 152 -0.64 6.98 1.51
N GLN A 153 -0.75 8.17 0.89
CA GLN A 153 0.29 9.19 0.93
C GLN A 153 0.37 9.91 2.30
N ASN A 154 -0.73 9.95 3.05
CA ASN A 154 -0.75 10.44 4.43
C ASN A 154 -0.25 9.40 5.45
N GLY A 155 -0.12 8.12 5.05
CA GLY A 155 0.29 7.00 5.90
C GLY A 155 -0.87 6.25 6.58
N ASP A 156 -2.11 6.62 6.27
CA ASP A 156 -3.34 6.03 6.83
C ASP A 156 -3.74 4.80 5.99
N TYR A 157 -2.94 3.73 6.08
CA TYR A 157 -3.06 2.61 5.15
C TYR A 157 -4.33 1.77 5.36
N GLN A 158 -4.88 1.71 6.57
CA GLN A 158 -6.11 0.94 6.83
C GLN A 158 -7.30 1.61 6.14
N GLU A 159 -7.43 2.93 6.29
CA GLU A 159 -8.44 3.75 5.64
C GLU A 159 -8.30 3.69 4.11
N ALA A 160 -7.06 3.64 3.61
CA ALA A 160 -6.80 3.42 2.18
C ALA A 160 -7.27 2.05 1.68
N VAL A 161 -7.11 0.98 2.48
CA VAL A 161 -7.65 -0.36 2.14
C VAL A 161 -9.16 -0.32 2.07
N ASP A 162 -9.82 0.29 3.05
CA ASP A 162 -11.28 0.33 3.13
C ASP A 162 -11.87 1.10 1.93
N ASP A 163 -11.31 2.27 1.60
CA ASP A 163 -11.73 3.04 0.43
C ASP A 163 -11.43 2.32 -0.90
N ALA A 164 -10.27 1.66 -1.01
CA ALA A 164 -9.93 0.95 -2.24
C ALA A 164 -10.84 -0.26 -2.45
N LYS A 165 -11.26 -0.96 -1.38
CA LYS A 165 -12.29 -2.01 -1.46
C LYS A 165 -13.64 -1.46 -1.86
N HIS A 166 -14.06 -0.35 -1.25
CA HIS A 166 -15.33 0.28 -1.60
C HIS A 166 -15.36 0.73 -3.08
N ALA A 167 -14.25 1.27 -3.59
CA ALA A 167 -14.12 1.59 -5.00
C ALA A 167 -14.33 0.36 -5.90
N LEU A 168 -13.84 -0.81 -5.49
CA LEU A 168 -13.98 -2.07 -6.22
C LEU A 168 -15.36 -2.72 -6.04
N ASP A 169 -16.05 -2.47 -4.92
CA ASP A 169 -17.44 -2.87 -4.73
C ASP A 169 -18.37 -2.07 -5.66
N VAL A 170 -18.06 -0.78 -5.87
CA VAL A 170 -18.79 0.11 -6.81
C VAL A 170 -18.47 -0.25 -8.27
N ASP A 171 -17.19 -0.41 -8.60
CA ASP A 171 -16.74 -0.82 -9.94
C ASP A 171 -15.63 -1.88 -9.85
N PRO A 172 -15.98 -3.17 -10.00
CA PRO A 172 -15.01 -4.26 -9.98
C PRO A 172 -13.99 -4.22 -11.13
N SER A 173 -14.26 -3.44 -12.18
CA SER A 173 -13.36 -3.25 -13.33
C SER A 173 -12.42 -2.05 -13.17
N TYR A 174 -12.52 -1.31 -12.07
CA TYR A 174 -11.68 -0.15 -11.80
C TYR A 174 -10.23 -0.57 -11.47
N THR A 175 -9.41 -0.77 -12.50
CA THR A 175 -8.02 -1.23 -12.41
C THR A 175 -7.18 -0.44 -11.39
N LYS A 176 -7.37 0.89 -11.32
CA LYS A 176 -6.65 1.73 -10.36
C LYS A 176 -7.00 1.36 -8.91
N GLY A 177 -8.22 0.90 -8.64
CA GLY A 177 -8.65 0.42 -7.32
C GLY A 177 -7.77 -0.73 -6.81
N TYR A 178 -7.47 -1.72 -7.66
CA TYR A 178 -6.55 -2.81 -7.31
C TYR A 178 -5.12 -2.31 -7.05
N SER A 179 -4.64 -1.35 -7.84
CA SER A 179 -3.33 -0.72 -7.60
C SER A 179 -3.28 0.02 -6.25
N ARG A 180 -4.34 0.75 -5.88
CA ARG A 180 -4.45 1.44 -4.58
C ARG A 180 -4.55 0.44 -3.42
N LEU A 181 -5.36 -0.61 -3.57
CA LEU A 181 -5.51 -1.67 -2.59
C LEU A 181 -4.17 -2.37 -2.31
N GLY A 182 -3.44 -2.74 -3.37
CA GLY A 182 -2.13 -3.36 -3.24
C GLY A 182 -1.12 -2.45 -2.55
N LEU A 183 -1.11 -1.15 -2.88
CA LEU A 183 -0.22 -0.18 -2.25
C LEU A 183 -0.51 -0.02 -0.75
N ALA A 184 -1.80 0.06 -0.38
CA ALA A 184 -2.22 0.19 0.99
C ALA A 184 -1.83 -1.05 1.83
N TYR A 185 -2.10 -2.25 1.32
CA TYR A 185 -1.66 -3.49 1.96
C TYR A 185 -0.14 -3.59 2.09
N PHE A 186 0.59 -3.16 1.06
CA PHE A 186 2.05 -3.12 1.10
C PHE A 186 2.55 -2.16 2.20
N GLY A 187 1.93 -0.98 2.34
CA GLY A 187 2.22 -0.01 3.40
C GLY A 187 1.98 -0.56 4.81
N MET A 188 1.00 -1.44 4.97
CA MET A 188 0.74 -2.17 6.24
C MET A 188 1.69 -3.34 6.50
N GLY A 189 2.51 -3.73 5.52
CA GLY A 189 3.34 -4.94 5.60
C GLY A 189 2.60 -6.24 5.27
N ASN A 190 1.34 -6.17 4.83
CA ASN A 190 0.54 -7.33 4.40
C ASN A 190 0.89 -7.70 2.96
N TYR A 191 2.09 -8.23 2.75
CA TYR A 191 2.64 -8.44 1.41
C TYR A 191 1.89 -9.49 0.57
N GLU A 192 1.31 -10.52 1.20
CA GLU A 192 0.47 -11.52 0.52
C GLU A 192 -0.81 -10.91 -0.05
N ASP A 193 -1.51 -10.09 0.75
CA ASP A 193 -2.71 -9.39 0.29
C ASP A 193 -2.37 -8.36 -0.80
N ALA A 194 -1.23 -7.68 -0.66
CA ALA A 194 -0.73 -6.75 -1.69
C ALA A 194 -0.47 -7.47 -3.02
N LYS A 195 0.20 -8.62 -2.98
CA LYS A 195 0.46 -9.48 -4.13
C LYS A 195 -0.85 -9.88 -4.82
N ALA A 196 -1.83 -10.38 -4.06
CA ALA A 196 -3.12 -10.80 -4.58
C ALA A 196 -3.88 -9.64 -5.27
N ALA A 197 -3.86 -8.44 -4.66
CA ALA A 197 -4.47 -7.26 -5.25
C ALA A 197 -3.78 -6.84 -6.57
N TYR A 198 -2.44 -6.84 -6.63
CA TYR A 198 -1.73 -6.52 -7.87
C TYR A 198 -1.93 -7.55 -8.97
N GLU A 199 -1.95 -8.84 -8.64
CA GLU A 199 -2.27 -9.92 -9.61
C GLU A 199 -3.65 -9.72 -10.21
N LYS A 200 -4.67 -9.44 -9.38
CA LYS A 200 -6.03 -9.12 -9.85
C LYS A 200 -6.07 -7.86 -10.73
N GLY A 201 -5.34 -6.82 -10.35
CA GLY A 201 -5.21 -5.62 -11.18
C GLY A 201 -4.56 -5.91 -12.55
N LEU A 202 -3.55 -6.78 -12.59
CA LEU A 202 -2.86 -7.19 -13.81
C LEU A 202 -3.67 -8.15 -14.69
N GLU A 203 -4.63 -8.89 -14.12
CA GLU A 203 -5.63 -9.63 -14.92
C GLU A 203 -6.48 -8.65 -15.76
N LEU A 204 -6.81 -7.48 -15.22
CA LEU A 204 -7.62 -6.45 -15.89
C LEU A 204 -6.80 -5.52 -16.80
N ASP A 205 -5.61 -5.11 -16.36
CA ASP A 205 -4.65 -4.35 -17.17
C ASP A 205 -3.29 -5.06 -17.18
N PRO A 206 -3.10 -6.01 -18.12
CA PRO A 206 -1.84 -6.68 -18.31
C PRO A 206 -0.76 -5.77 -18.90
N THR A 207 -0.93 -4.46 -19.07
CA THR A 207 0.13 -3.58 -19.60
C THR A 207 0.71 -2.66 -18.54
N SER A 208 0.11 -2.63 -17.33
CA SER A 208 0.59 -1.83 -16.22
C SER A 208 1.99 -2.26 -15.76
N GLN A 209 2.99 -1.45 -16.09
CA GLN A 209 4.35 -1.64 -15.59
C GLN A 209 4.43 -1.39 -14.08
N ALA A 210 3.70 -0.38 -13.59
CA ALA A 210 3.70 -0.02 -12.17
C ALA A 210 3.21 -1.18 -11.28
N MET A 211 2.10 -1.85 -11.65
CA MET A 211 1.61 -2.99 -10.88
C MET A 211 2.53 -4.20 -10.98
N ARG A 212 3.18 -4.43 -12.13
CA ARG A 212 4.20 -5.50 -12.26
C ARG A 212 5.39 -5.28 -11.34
N SER A 213 5.95 -4.08 -11.34
CA SER A 213 7.08 -3.76 -10.48
C SER A 213 6.68 -3.82 -9.00
N ALA A 214 5.49 -3.34 -8.64
CA ALA A 214 4.99 -3.42 -7.27
C ALA A 214 4.74 -4.88 -6.82
N LEU A 215 4.25 -5.74 -7.72
CA LEU A 215 4.10 -7.18 -7.50
C LEU A 215 5.44 -7.86 -7.23
N GLU A 216 6.46 -7.59 -8.05
CA GLU A 216 7.82 -8.13 -7.86
C GLU A 216 8.41 -7.72 -6.51
N VAL A 217 8.24 -6.45 -6.14
CA VAL A 217 8.69 -5.95 -4.82
C VAL A 217 7.94 -6.63 -3.67
N ALA A 218 6.62 -6.84 -3.80
CA ALA A 218 5.84 -7.56 -2.80
C ALA A 218 6.30 -9.03 -2.66
N GLN A 219 6.56 -9.71 -3.77
CA GLN A 219 7.09 -11.08 -3.78
C GLN A 219 8.46 -11.18 -3.11
N ALA A 220 9.39 -10.29 -3.45
CA ALA A 220 10.70 -10.25 -2.81
C ALA A 220 10.61 -10.03 -1.28
N LYS A 221 9.63 -9.23 -0.82
CA LYS A 221 9.38 -9.05 0.62
C LYS A 221 8.87 -10.32 1.27
N ILE A 222 7.95 -11.05 0.65
CA ILE A 222 7.44 -12.35 1.13
C ILE A 222 8.59 -13.37 1.25
N GLU A 223 9.44 -13.47 0.22
CA GLU A 223 10.57 -14.38 0.21
C GLU A 223 11.58 -14.05 1.32
N SER A 224 11.93 -12.77 1.49
CA SER A 224 12.84 -12.33 2.55
C SER A 224 12.30 -12.60 3.97
N ALA A 225 10.99 -12.47 4.16
CA ALA A 225 10.33 -12.81 5.42
C ALA A 225 10.27 -14.33 5.67
N SER A 226 10.29 -15.12 4.59
CA SER A 226 10.30 -16.59 4.68
C SER A 226 11.70 -17.14 4.98
N SER A 227 12.74 -16.59 4.36
CA SER A 227 14.13 -17.01 4.58
C SER A 227 14.69 -16.68 5.96
N THR A 228 14.11 -15.70 6.66
CA THR A 228 14.49 -15.36 8.05
C THR A 228 13.95 -16.35 9.08
N ASN A 229 13.01 -17.22 8.71
CA ASN A 229 12.48 -18.28 9.59
C ASN A 229 13.19 -19.63 9.44
N THR A 230 14.01 -19.86 8.41
CA THR A 230 14.70 -21.14 8.18
C THR A 230 16.02 -21.32 8.97
N ASP A 231 16.53 -20.29 9.65
CA ASP A 231 17.78 -20.38 10.46
C ASP A 231 17.54 -20.58 11.98
N ARG A 232 16.31 -20.91 12.41
CA ARG A 232 16.02 -21.29 13.81
C ARG A 232 16.09 -22.80 14.06
N SER A 233 16.54 -23.59 13.09
CA SER A 233 16.86 -24.99 13.28
C SER A 233 18.36 -25.14 13.58
N ALA A 234 18.79 -24.62 14.72
CA ALA A 234 20.12 -24.94 15.24
C ALA A 234 20.19 -26.45 15.50
N PRO A 235 21.13 -27.20 14.88
CA PRO A 235 21.39 -28.56 15.32
C PRO A 235 22.01 -28.48 16.71
N ALA A 236 21.42 -29.17 17.68
CA ALA A 236 21.99 -29.34 19.00
C ALA A 236 23.44 -29.86 18.90
N PRO A 237 24.42 -29.29 19.61
CA PRO A 237 25.77 -29.81 19.61
C PRO A 237 25.85 -31.14 20.37
N SER A 238 26.70 -31.99 19.83
CA SER A 238 26.83 -33.43 20.01
C SER A 238 27.30 -33.90 21.39
N THR A 239 26.98 -35.16 21.64
CA THR A 239 27.65 -36.04 22.61
C THR A 239 29.16 -36.13 22.38
N ALA A 240 29.91 -35.96 23.48
CA ALA A 240 31.16 -36.63 23.85
C ALA A 240 32.30 -36.76 22.83
N ALA A 241 33.45 -36.12 23.10
CA ALA A 241 34.68 -36.80 23.51
C ALA A 241 35.85 -35.83 23.69
N SER A 242 36.78 -36.27 24.52
CA SER A 242 37.89 -35.60 25.20
C SER A 242 39.15 -35.25 24.39
N ALA A 243 39.70 -34.06 24.69
CA ALA A 243 41.14 -33.71 24.84
C ALA A 243 42.03 -33.52 23.56
N PRO A 244 43.26 -32.96 23.67
CA PRO A 244 43.56 -31.55 24.00
C PRO A 244 44.61 -30.87 23.07
N ALA A 245 44.59 -29.52 23.06
CA ALA A 245 45.67 -28.54 22.85
C ALA A 245 46.76 -28.70 21.75
N ALA A 246 46.85 -27.71 20.83
CA ALA A 246 48.09 -26.96 20.55
C ALA A 246 47.80 -25.65 19.75
N PRO A 247 48.59 -24.57 19.95
CA PRO A 247 48.33 -23.23 19.40
C PRO A 247 49.23 -22.87 18.19
N GLY A 248 48.73 -22.02 17.29
CA GLY A 248 49.60 -21.25 16.38
C GLY A 248 49.05 -20.95 14.98
N ALA A 249 49.12 -19.66 14.61
CA ALA A 249 49.08 -19.08 13.26
C ALA A 249 47.75 -19.25 12.47
N GLY A 250 47.07 -18.22 12.00
CA GLY A 250 47.58 -17.04 11.28
C GLY A 250 47.22 -17.19 9.80
N GLY A 251 46.26 -16.41 9.30
CA GLY A 251 45.94 -16.32 7.87
C GLY A 251 44.44 -16.39 7.56
N GLY A 252 43.79 -15.23 7.49
CA GLY A 252 42.48 -15.08 6.87
C GLY A 252 42.60 -15.30 5.37
N GLY A 253 42.34 -16.53 4.93
CA GLY A 253 42.20 -16.87 3.51
C GLY A 253 40.76 -16.57 3.07
N PHE A 254 40.61 -15.63 2.14
CA PHE A 254 39.42 -15.54 1.31
C PHE A 254 39.22 -16.89 0.61
N ASP A 255 38.12 -17.57 0.93
CA ASP A 255 37.79 -18.88 0.35
C ASP A 255 37.29 -18.70 -1.09
N PHE A 256 38.24 -18.71 -2.04
CA PHE A 256 37.96 -18.60 -3.47
C PHE A 256 37.08 -19.76 -3.99
N ALA A 257 37.05 -20.90 -3.28
CA ALA A 257 36.20 -22.02 -3.66
C ALA A 257 34.72 -21.72 -3.44
N SER A 258 34.36 -20.99 -2.37
CA SER A 258 32.97 -20.58 -2.10
C SER A 258 32.53 -19.35 -2.91
N LEU A 259 33.48 -18.56 -3.44
CA LEU A 259 33.20 -17.50 -4.41
C LEU A 259 32.85 -18.07 -5.80
N MET A 260 33.53 -19.14 -6.23
CA MET A 260 33.31 -19.77 -7.53
C MET A 260 32.04 -20.63 -7.58
N SER A 261 31.58 -21.12 -6.42
CA SER A 261 30.30 -21.83 -6.31
C SER A 261 29.08 -20.91 -6.19
N ASN A 262 29.26 -19.59 -6.24
CA ASN A 262 28.17 -18.63 -6.10
C ASN A 262 27.38 -18.50 -7.42
N PRO A 263 26.10 -18.94 -7.48
CA PRO A 263 25.28 -18.88 -8.69
C PRO A 263 25.06 -17.45 -9.18
N ALA A 264 25.06 -16.46 -8.27
CA ALA A 264 24.92 -15.06 -8.61
C ALA A 264 26.14 -14.53 -9.39
N LEU A 265 27.35 -15.01 -9.06
CA LEU A 265 28.56 -14.64 -9.78
C LEU A 265 28.63 -15.31 -11.15
N MET A 266 28.15 -16.56 -11.25
CA MET A 266 28.04 -17.27 -12.53
C MET A 266 27.06 -16.57 -13.46
N ASN A 267 25.90 -16.15 -12.95
CA ASN A 267 24.90 -15.39 -13.71
C ASN A 267 25.42 -14.00 -14.10
N MET A 268 26.17 -13.32 -13.22
CA MET A 268 26.82 -12.05 -13.52
C MET A 268 27.90 -12.17 -14.60
N ALA A 269 28.73 -13.22 -14.53
CA ALA A 269 29.74 -13.51 -15.55
C ALA A 269 29.09 -13.89 -16.90
N GLN A 270 27.99 -14.64 -16.87
CA GLN A 270 27.21 -14.98 -18.05
C GLN A 270 26.58 -13.73 -18.69
N SER A 271 26.01 -12.82 -17.88
CA SER A 271 25.47 -11.54 -18.32
C SER A 271 26.56 -10.58 -18.82
N MET A 272 27.77 -10.65 -18.27
CA MET A 272 28.91 -9.82 -18.71
C MET A 272 29.51 -10.34 -20.03
N MET A 273 29.50 -11.65 -20.25
CA MET A 273 29.84 -12.26 -21.54
C MET A 273 28.78 -11.98 -22.60
N SER A 274 27.48 -12.07 -22.26
CA SER A 274 26.40 -11.84 -23.23
C SER A 274 26.28 -10.38 -23.68
N ASN A 275 26.69 -9.42 -22.83
CA ASN A 275 26.62 -7.98 -23.12
C ASN A 275 27.90 -7.40 -23.75
N GLY A 276 28.86 -8.25 -24.16
CA GLY A 276 30.13 -7.79 -24.75
C GLY A 276 30.96 -6.90 -23.82
N GLY A 277 30.68 -6.94 -22.51
CA GLY A 277 31.35 -6.12 -21.50
C GLY A 277 32.80 -6.53 -21.31
N LEU A 278 33.10 -7.83 -21.46
CA LEU A 278 34.46 -8.36 -21.41
C LEU A 278 35.31 -7.88 -22.61
N GLU A 279 34.71 -7.77 -23.79
CA GLU A 279 35.38 -7.24 -25.00
C GLU A 279 35.73 -5.75 -24.84
N ARG A 280 34.83 -4.96 -24.24
CA ARG A 280 35.07 -3.53 -23.91
C ARG A 280 36.11 -3.34 -22.79
N LEU A 281 36.18 -4.29 -21.87
CA LEU A 281 37.19 -4.31 -20.82
C LEU A 281 38.58 -4.68 -21.38
N MET A 282 38.65 -5.64 -22.30
CA MET A 282 39.89 -6.08 -22.95
C MET A 282 40.39 -5.12 -24.02
N SER A 283 39.50 -4.44 -24.73
CA SER A 283 39.85 -3.39 -25.70
C SER A 283 40.19 -2.04 -25.05
N ASN A 284 40.04 -1.92 -23.72
CA ASN A 284 40.44 -0.73 -23.00
C ASN A 284 41.98 -0.68 -22.82
N PRO A 285 42.68 0.27 -23.47
CA PRO A 285 44.14 0.34 -23.45
C PRO A 285 44.71 0.57 -22.04
N ALA A 286 43.95 1.18 -21.13
CA ALA A 286 44.35 1.35 -19.74
C ALA A 286 44.45 0.02 -18.98
N ILE A 287 43.56 -0.94 -19.30
CA ILE A 287 43.56 -2.28 -18.68
C ILE A 287 44.66 -3.15 -19.26
N SER A 288 44.99 -3.00 -20.54
CA SER A 288 46.16 -3.66 -21.15
C SER A 288 47.47 -3.21 -20.52
N GLN A 289 47.61 -1.91 -20.19
CA GLN A 289 48.79 -1.40 -19.48
C GLN A 289 48.84 -1.86 -18.03
N LEU A 290 47.71 -1.86 -17.33
CA LEU A 290 47.60 -2.40 -15.96
C LEU A 290 47.96 -3.89 -15.91
N ALA A 291 47.48 -4.68 -16.88
CA ALA A 291 47.78 -6.10 -16.98
C ALA A 291 49.27 -6.36 -17.31
N ASN A 292 49.89 -5.52 -18.14
CA ASN A 292 51.32 -5.62 -18.44
C ASN A 292 52.20 -5.23 -17.24
N ASN A 293 51.81 -4.21 -16.49
CA ASN A 293 52.49 -3.84 -15.25
C ASN A 293 52.36 -4.95 -14.21
N TYR A 294 51.15 -5.49 -14.00
CA TYR A 294 50.94 -6.62 -13.10
C TYR A 294 51.73 -7.87 -13.53
N ARG A 295 51.78 -8.18 -14.83
CA ARG A 295 52.55 -9.31 -15.35
C ARG A 295 54.05 -9.15 -15.15
N ASN A 296 54.56 -7.93 -15.18
CA ASN A 296 55.99 -7.66 -15.04
C ASN A 296 56.45 -7.48 -13.58
N THR A 297 55.59 -6.98 -12.69
CA THR A 297 55.97 -6.66 -11.29
C THR A 297 55.21 -7.45 -10.23
N GLY A 298 54.16 -8.19 -10.61
CA GLY A 298 53.30 -8.97 -9.70
C GLY A 298 52.48 -8.14 -8.70
N GLN A 299 52.46 -6.82 -8.84
CA GLN A 299 51.90 -5.89 -7.86
C GLN A 299 50.95 -4.91 -8.54
N MET A 300 49.77 -4.69 -7.95
CA MET A 300 48.86 -3.63 -8.40
C MET A 300 49.39 -2.26 -7.93
N PRO A 301 49.26 -1.20 -8.76
CA PRO A 301 49.65 0.14 -8.35
C PRO A 301 48.81 0.61 -7.15
N SER A 302 49.42 1.41 -6.27
CA SER A 302 48.72 1.91 -5.08
C SER A 302 47.61 2.90 -5.46
N MET A 303 46.61 3.07 -4.60
CA MET A 303 45.53 4.06 -4.79
C MET A 303 46.06 5.49 -5.01
N ALA A 304 47.20 5.82 -4.40
CA ALA A 304 47.88 7.10 -4.57
C ALA A 304 48.48 7.27 -5.99
N ASP A 305 49.01 6.19 -6.56
CA ASP A 305 49.57 6.17 -7.92
C ASP A 305 48.46 6.21 -8.98
N MET A 306 47.28 5.62 -8.68
CA MET A 306 46.11 5.72 -9.55
C MET A 306 45.52 7.13 -9.57
N MET A 307 45.43 7.80 -8.42
CA MET A 307 44.88 9.17 -8.34
C MET A 307 45.80 10.24 -8.90
N SER A 308 47.10 9.97 -8.97
CA SER A 308 48.09 10.84 -9.59
C SER A 308 48.25 10.59 -11.10
N ASN A 309 47.59 9.55 -11.63
CA ASN A 309 47.62 9.26 -13.06
C ASN A 309 46.62 10.16 -13.83
N PRO A 310 47.11 11.07 -14.70
CA PRO A 310 46.27 12.03 -15.43
C PRO A 310 45.20 11.36 -16.32
N ASP A 311 45.48 10.17 -16.87
CA ASP A 311 44.54 9.44 -17.74
C ASP A 311 43.31 8.93 -16.96
N ILE A 312 43.48 8.61 -15.67
CA ILE A 312 42.41 8.18 -14.77
C ILE A 312 41.55 9.38 -14.34
N MET A 313 42.17 10.55 -14.13
CA MET A 313 41.43 11.79 -13.86
C MET A 313 40.59 12.25 -15.05
N ASP A 314 41.09 12.13 -16.28
CA ASP A 314 40.31 12.49 -17.47
C ASP A 314 39.15 11.52 -17.70
N MET A 315 39.32 10.23 -17.38
CA MET A 315 38.22 9.26 -17.37
C MET A 315 37.15 9.61 -16.31
N ALA A 316 37.56 10.03 -15.11
CA ALA A 316 36.66 10.45 -14.04
C ALA A 316 35.91 11.75 -14.37
N ARG A 317 36.56 12.70 -15.07
CA ARG A 317 35.91 13.92 -15.57
C ARG A 317 34.89 13.63 -16.67
N ASN A 318 35.25 12.78 -17.63
CA ASN A 318 34.36 12.46 -18.75
C ASN A 318 33.16 11.59 -18.32
N ALA A 319 33.30 10.81 -17.24
CA ALA A 319 32.19 10.11 -16.60
C ALA A 319 31.36 11.00 -15.66
N GLY A 320 31.88 12.17 -15.25
CA GLY A 320 31.36 12.97 -14.14
C GLY A 320 30.82 14.36 -14.48
N GLY A 321 30.77 14.78 -15.75
CA GLY A 321 30.29 16.14 -16.06
C GLY A 321 29.79 16.34 -17.49
N SER A 322 28.47 16.38 -17.68
CA SER A 322 27.78 17.03 -18.81
C SER A 322 26.27 17.14 -18.55
N SER A 323 25.79 18.30 -18.09
CA SER A 323 24.55 18.93 -18.60
C SER A 323 24.29 20.27 -17.89
N ALA A 324 24.76 21.36 -18.50
CA ALA A 324 24.34 22.72 -18.23
C ALA A 324 24.42 23.53 -19.53
N GLY A 325 23.28 24.03 -20.04
CA GLY A 325 23.25 25.10 -21.05
C GLY A 325 22.36 24.90 -22.30
N ASN A 326 21.13 25.44 -22.22
CA ASN A 326 20.33 26.21 -23.20
C ASN A 326 19.94 25.74 -24.64
N ASP A 327 18.63 25.94 -24.88
CA ASP A 327 17.93 26.50 -26.05
C ASP A 327 17.44 25.66 -27.27
N THR A 328 16.11 25.49 -27.26
CA THR A 328 15.12 25.72 -28.35
C THR A 328 14.93 24.76 -29.53
N ALA A 329 13.64 24.42 -29.70
CA ALA A 329 12.87 24.13 -30.92
C ALA A 329 12.91 22.72 -31.53
N GLY A 330 11.76 22.03 -31.45
CA GLY A 330 11.25 21.16 -32.51
C GLY A 330 11.28 19.64 -32.25
N SER A 331 10.07 19.06 -32.21
CA SER A 331 9.69 17.66 -32.47
C SER A 331 10.15 16.54 -31.52
N ASP A 332 9.15 15.98 -30.83
CA ASP A 332 8.95 14.55 -30.53
C ASP A 332 10.16 13.68 -30.24
N GLY A 333 10.48 13.59 -28.95
CA GLY A 333 11.39 12.60 -28.37
C GLY A 333 11.21 12.58 -26.86
N ALA A 334 10.08 12.04 -26.39
CA ALA A 334 9.75 11.98 -24.97
C ALA A 334 10.81 11.14 -24.22
N ASN A 335 11.61 11.83 -23.40
CA ASN A 335 12.60 11.25 -22.49
C ASN A 335 11.88 10.49 -21.36
N PRO A 336 11.98 9.14 -21.27
CA PRO A 336 11.25 8.34 -20.27
C PRO A 336 11.79 8.52 -18.83
N LEU A 337 12.94 9.17 -18.66
CA LEU A 337 13.54 9.50 -17.37
C LEU A 337 12.99 10.80 -16.75
N ALA A 338 12.45 11.73 -17.56
CA ALA A 338 11.88 12.98 -17.07
C ALA A 338 10.46 12.78 -16.48
N SER A 339 9.71 11.80 -17.00
CA SER A 339 8.40 11.39 -16.48
C SER A 339 8.48 10.55 -15.20
N LEU A 340 9.63 9.90 -14.94
CA LEU A 340 9.89 9.16 -13.69
C LEU A 340 10.24 10.09 -12.51
N LEU A 341 10.91 11.21 -12.77
CA LEU A 341 11.26 12.20 -11.74
C LEU A 341 10.09 13.15 -11.38
N ASN A 342 9.08 13.25 -12.24
CA ASN A 342 7.86 14.02 -11.99
C ASN A 342 6.70 13.18 -11.44
N ASN A 343 6.91 11.90 -11.13
CA ASN A 343 5.89 11.05 -10.54
C ASN A 343 5.96 11.14 -9.00
N PRO A 344 5.00 11.85 -8.33
CA PRO A 344 5.02 12.04 -6.89
C PRO A 344 4.91 10.73 -6.08
N ASP A 345 4.41 9.66 -6.70
CA ASP A 345 4.25 8.35 -6.08
C ASP A 345 5.59 7.57 -5.95
N LEU A 346 6.59 7.87 -6.80
CA LEU A 346 7.92 7.22 -6.74
C LEU A 346 8.91 7.94 -5.83
N ALA A 347 8.77 9.26 -5.67
CA ALA A 347 9.64 10.06 -4.81
C ALA A 347 9.47 9.74 -3.31
N GLY A 348 8.24 9.38 -2.88
CA GLY A 348 7.98 8.95 -1.50
C GLY A 348 8.61 7.59 -1.18
N MET A 349 8.54 6.64 -2.12
CA MET A 349 9.08 5.30 -1.96
C MET A 349 10.61 5.29 -1.85
N ALA A 350 11.30 6.14 -2.63
CA ALA A 350 12.75 6.30 -2.57
C ALA A 350 13.25 6.97 -1.27
N GLN A 351 12.48 7.91 -0.70
CA GLN A 351 12.82 8.57 0.56
C GLN A 351 12.67 7.65 1.77
N GLN A 352 11.70 6.74 1.75
CA GLN A 352 11.50 5.76 2.82
C GLN A 352 12.57 4.65 2.80
N PHE A 353 13.08 4.31 1.60
CA PHE A 353 14.21 3.38 1.44
C PHE A 353 15.54 3.93 1.99
N MET A 354 15.76 5.24 1.91
CA MET A 354 16.97 5.89 2.48
C MET A 354 16.89 6.08 4.00
N ARG A 355 15.70 6.09 4.61
CA ARG A 355 15.52 6.25 6.06
C ARG A 355 15.58 4.93 6.83
N GLY A 356 15.35 3.80 6.17
CA GLY A 356 15.32 2.46 6.79
C GLY A 356 16.69 1.86 7.16
N ASN A 357 17.81 2.57 6.94
CA ASN A 357 19.16 2.05 7.22
C ASN A 357 19.96 2.89 8.22
N GLN A 358 19.31 3.74 9.03
CA GLN A 358 19.97 4.43 10.15
C GLN A 358 19.22 4.19 11.46
N GLY A 359 19.82 3.36 12.32
CA GLY A 359 19.75 3.55 13.76
C GLY A 359 18.90 2.57 14.57
N ASN A 360 19.31 1.31 14.64
CA ASN A 360 19.23 0.57 15.91
C ASN A 360 20.66 0.26 16.36
N GLY A 361 21.13 0.97 17.38
CA GLY A 361 22.54 0.91 17.82
C GLY A 361 22.77 1.63 19.13
N ASN A 362 22.32 1.00 20.21
CA ASN A 362 22.94 0.92 21.54
C ASN A 362 23.41 2.21 22.25
N ALA A 363 22.85 2.44 23.44
CA ALA A 363 23.51 3.17 24.51
C ALA A 363 24.83 2.48 24.91
N PRO A 364 25.82 3.26 25.37
CA PRO A 364 26.27 3.04 26.74
C PRO A 364 26.48 4.34 27.53
N GLN A 365 26.49 4.15 28.85
CA GLN A 365 26.61 5.08 30.01
C GLN A 365 27.06 6.52 29.78
#